data_AF-A0A3B0XDV2-F1
#
_entry.id   AF-A0A3B0XDV2-F1
#
_cell.length_a   1.000
_cell.length_b   1.000
_cell.length_c   1.000
_cell.angle_alpha   90.00
_cell.angle_beta   90.00
_cell.angle_gamma   90.00
#
_symmetry.space_group_name_H-M   'P 1'
#
loop_
_entity.id
_entity.type
_entity.pdbx_description
1 polymer ?
#
loop_
_entity_poly.entity_id
_entity_poly.type
_entity_poly.pdbx_seq_one_letter_code
_entity_poly.pdbx_strand_id
1 'polypeptide(L)'
;MEMAVSIKNETPNFFLVGAAKSGTTSLYSYLSQHPDIFLPEVKEPNYYAYKDTQLSVKGPKPEKILIKLLLKKTVTNESDYYHLYAKAQMSQLTGDCSPRYLYSENVAELIYRDCPDAKIIVILRNPVARAYSHYLMNRQRDLEPEDSFENALDQESSRKQQGWGWDWHYLSLGRYGEQLQRYYDRFPKENILVVLHDDFISDQQTIMQEIYRFLGVDDAFCADTRRQFKVASTVGASDGFFGRLVFATETTWIGSFAIKLIPKKVGLLLQNALRDIVSKRRGGRKIPMLSQEIKLFCWQQLQDDVKYLEVLLERDLSHWK
;
A
#
# COMPACT_ATOMS: atom_id res chain seq x y z
N MET A 1 3.36 16.31 45.84
CA MET A 1 2.22 16.21 44.91
C MET A 1 2.75 16.59 43.54
N GLU A 2 3.48 15.67 42.91
CA GLU A 2 4.05 15.87 41.58
C GLU A 2 2.92 15.82 40.56
N MET A 3 2.75 16.92 39.82
CA MET A 3 1.90 16.91 38.63
C MET A 3 2.54 15.97 37.62
N ALA A 4 1.88 14.86 37.32
CA ALA A 4 2.21 14.02 36.18
C ALA A 4 2.22 14.90 34.93
N VAL A 5 3.41 15.14 34.40
CA VAL A 5 3.58 15.68 33.05
C VAL A 5 2.95 14.67 32.11
N SER A 6 1.81 15.03 31.53
CA SER A 6 1.08 14.25 30.54
C SER A 6 2.05 13.74 29.49
N ILE A 7 2.19 12.42 29.40
CA ILE A 7 3.02 11.74 28.41
C ILE A 7 2.51 12.18 27.05
N LYS A 8 3.41 12.78 26.28
CA LYS A 8 3.20 13.22 24.90
C LYS A 8 2.55 12.07 24.11
N ASN A 9 1.55 12.37 23.26
CA ASN A 9 0.95 11.41 22.32
C ASN A 9 2.02 10.91 21.31
N GLU A 10 2.90 10.02 21.75
CA GLU A 10 4.05 9.53 20.96
C GLU A 10 3.70 8.28 20.16
N THR A 11 2.56 7.63 20.46
CA THR A 11 2.11 6.39 19.81
C THR A 11 0.82 6.62 19.01
N PRO A 12 0.65 5.97 17.85
CA PRO A 12 -0.60 6.05 17.08
C PRO A 12 -1.82 5.61 17.88
N ASN A 13 -2.90 6.37 17.81
CA ASN A 13 -4.21 6.00 18.37
C ASN A 13 -5.01 5.11 17.43
N PHE A 14 -4.70 5.14 16.13
CA PHE A 14 -5.35 4.28 15.14
C PHE A 14 -4.42 3.85 14.00
N PHE A 15 -4.81 2.78 13.31
CA PHE A 15 -4.05 2.19 12.22
C PHE A 15 -4.94 1.91 11.01
N LEU A 16 -4.63 2.50 9.86
CA LEU A 16 -5.16 2.08 8.56
C LEU A 16 -4.26 0.99 7.99
N VAL A 17 -4.60 -0.27 8.28
CA VAL A 17 -3.70 -1.42 8.10
C VAL A 17 -3.72 -2.01 6.70
N GLY A 18 -4.72 -1.68 5.89
CA GLY A 18 -4.90 -2.32 4.60
C GLY A 18 -6.25 -2.06 3.98
N ALA A 19 -6.56 -2.65 2.84
CA ALA A 19 -5.67 -3.48 2.03
C ALA A 19 -4.96 -2.66 0.94
N ALA A 20 -3.77 -3.11 0.54
CA ALA A 20 -3.06 -2.51 -0.58
C ALA A 20 -3.89 -2.58 -1.87
N LYS A 21 -3.98 -1.43 -2.57
CA LYS A 21 -4.79 -1.23 -3.80
C LYS A 21 -6.31 -1.18 -3.60
N SER A 22 -6.75 -0.90 -2.37
CA SER A 22 -8.16 -0.76 -2.00
C SER A 22 -8.59 0.68 -1.65
N GLY A 23 -7.77 1.71 -1.91
CA GLY A 23 -8.17 3.11 -1.66
C GLY A 23 -7.57 3.77 -0.43
N THR A 24 -6.63 3.11 0.26
CA THR A 24 -5.94 3.63 1.46
C THR A 24 -5.27 5.00 1.26
N THR A 25 -4.79 5.30 0.04
CA THR A 25 -4.22 6.62 -0.28
C THR A 25 -5.26 7.75 -0.25
N SER A 26 -6.49 7.48 -0.71
CA SER A 26 -7.60 8.43 -0.63
C SER A 26 -8.00 8.65 0.83
N LEU A 27 -8.19 7.55 1.58
CA LEU A 27 -8.50 7.65 3.02
C LEU A 27 -7.45 8.42 3.79
N TYR A 28 -6.16 8.12 3.62
CA TYR A 28 -5.07 8.90 4.21
C TYR A 28 -5.22 10.40 3.89
N SER A 29 -5.51 10.74 2.63
CA SER A 29 -5.64 12.12 2.21
C SER A 29 -6.85 12.83 2.78
N TYR A 30 -7.94 12.12 3.07
CA TYR A 30 -9.17 12.69 3.63
C TYR A 30 -9.03 12.83 5.14
N LEU A 31 -8.50 11.80 5.82
CA LEU A 31 -8.18 11.83 7.25
C LEU A 31 -7.18 12.93 7.59
N SER A 32 -6.16 13.15 6.76
CA SER A 32 -5.16 14.21 6.97
C SER A 32 -5.72 15.64 6.89
N GLN A 33 -6.96 15.81 6.41
CA GLN A 33 -7.61 17.13 6.36
C GLN A 33 -8.36 17.47 7.65
N HIS A 34 -8.70 16.46 8.46
CA HIS A 34 -9.51 16.65 9.66
C HIS A 34 -8.68 17.36 10.75
N PRO A 35 -9.17 18.45 11.38
CA PRO A 35 -8.39 19.23 12.35
C PRO A 35 -7.95 18.42 13.56
N ASP A 36 -8.77 17.47 14.01
CA ASP A 36 -8.47 16.60 15.17
C ASP A 36 -7.67 15.33 14.83
N ILE A 37 -7.18 15.19 13.59
CA ILE A 37 -6.39 14.02 13.17
C ILE A 37 -5.01 14.47 12.71
N PHE A 38 -3.97 13.81 13.21
CA PHE A 38 -2.60 13.94 12.77
C PHE A 38 -2.13 12.66 12.08
N LEU A 39 -1.70 12.79 10.82
CA LEU A 39 -1.00 11.74 10.09
C LEU A 39 0.38 12.26 9.65
N PRO A 40 1.47 11.49 9.84
CA PRO A 40 2.80 11.95 9.47
C PRO A 40 2.94 12.05 7.94
N GLU A 41 3.76 12.99 7.47
CA GLU A 41 4.07 13.15 6.03
C GLU A 41 4.73 11.90 5.42
N VAL A 42 5.46 11.14 6.25
CA VAL A 42 6.00 9.83 5.89
C VAL A 42 4.83 8.84 5.77
N LYS A 43 4.27 8.78 4.57
CA LYS A 43 3.26 7.76 4.22
C LYS A 43 3.86 6.36 4.23
N GLU A 44 3.10 5.40 4.76
CA GLU A 44 3.47 3.98 4.81
C GLU A 44 4.82 3.78 5.51
N PRO A 45 4.96 4.18 6.79
CA PRO A 45 6.18 3.97 7.56
C PRO A 45 6.54 2.48 7.71
N ASN A 46 5.57 1.56 7.56
CA ASN A 46 5.77 0.11 7.57
C ASN A 46 6.54 -0.41 8.81
N TYR A 47 6.58 0.37 9.89
CA TYR A 47 7.40 0.11 11.06
C TYR A 47 7.10 -1.25 11.67
N TYR A 48 5.84 -1.54 11.98
CA TYR A 48 5.46 -2.82 12.59
C TYR A 48 5.74 -4.02 11.68
N ALA A 49 5.71 -3.86 10.35
CA ALA A 49 6.03 -4.94 9.41
C ALA A 49 7.53 -5.28 9.38
N TYR A 50 8.38 -4.38 9.90
CA TYR A 50 9.82 -4.56 9.97
C TYR A 50 10.38 -4.43 11.39
N LYS A 51 9.52 -4.24 12.40
CA LYS A 51 9.93 -4.14 13.80
C LYS A 51 10.66 -5.42 14.19
N ASP A 52 11.81 -5.26 14.83
CA ASP A 52 12.69 -6.36 15.25
C ASP A 52 13.24 -7.23 14.10
N THR A 53 13.20 -6.73 12.86
CA THR A 53 13.70 -7.46 11.68
C THR A 53 14.58 -6.59 10.78
N GLN A 54 15.40 -7.23 9.95
CA GLN A 54 16.21 -6.53 8.97
C GLN A 54 15.36 -6.12 7.75
N LEU A 55 15.55 -4.89 7.29
CA LEU A 55 14.93 -4.41 6.06
C LEU A 55 15.49 -5.19 4.85
N SER A 56 14.72 -6.16 4.37
CA SER A 56 15.06 -7.00 3.23
C SER A 56 13.85 -7.19 2.30
N VAL A 57 14.15 -7.37 1.02
CA VAL A 57 13.16 -7.71 -0.01
C VAL A 57 13.85 -8.43 -1.17
N LYS A 58 13.30 -9.58 -1.57
CA LYS A 58 13.69 -10.27 -2.80
C LYS A 58 12.64 -10.05 -3.89
N GLY A 59 13.09 -10.12 -5.13
CA GLY A 59 12.24 -9.91 -6.29
C GLY A 59 13.05 -9.91 -7.59
N PRO A 60 12.50 -9.35 -8.67
CA PRO A 60 13.08 -9.44 -10.02
C PRO A 60 14.24 -8.47 -10.27
N LYS A 61 14.55 -7.60 -9.31
CA LYS A 61 15.67 -6.65 -9.39
C LYS A 61 16.58 -6.84 -8.18
N PRO A 62 17.85 -6.40 -8.24
CA PRO A 62 18.74 -6.41 -7.09
C PRO A 62 18.11 -5.75 -5.86
N GLU A 63 18.29 -6.34 -4.68
CA GLU A 63 17.66 -5.92 -3.41
C GLU A 63 17.84 -4.43 -3.13
N LYS A 64 19.06 -3.88 -3.33
CA LYS A 64 19.33 -2.44 -3.13
C LYS A 64 18.40 -1.54 -3.95
N ILE A 65 18.05 -1.96 -5.16
CA ILE A 65 17.11 -1.23 -6.04
C ILE A 65 15.68 -1.38 -5.51
N LEU A 66 15.29 -2.60 -5.12
CA LEU A 66 13.96 -2.85 -4.56
C LEU A 66 13.72 -2.09 -3.26
N ILE A 67 14.68 -2.06 -2.33
CA ILE A 67 14.61 -1.26 -1.11
C ILE A 67 14.38 0.22 -1.46
N LYS A 68 15.14 0.77 -2.42
CA LYS A 68 14.98 2.17 -2.85
C LYS A 68 13.62 2.47 -3.50
N LEU A 69 12.99 1.49 -4.14
CA LEU A 69 11.73 1.69 -4.86
C LEU A 69 10.50 1.40 -3.99
N LEU A 70 10.57 0.39 -3.13
CA LEU A 70 9.43 -0.17 -2.39
C LEU A 70 9.47 0.19 -0.91
N LEU A 71 10.65 0.35 -0.33
CA LEU A 71 10.85 0.46 1.13
C LEU A 71 11.53 1.77 1.53
N LYS A 72 11.64 2.75 0.61
CA LYS A 72 12.33 4.03 0.86
C LYS A 72 11.75 4.80 2.06
N LYS A 73 10.46 4.65 2.32
CA LYS A 73 9.75 5.33 3.41
C LYS A 73 9.66 4.49 4.68
N THR A 74 10.17 3.26 4.65
CA THR A 74 10.11 2.39 5.81
C THR A 74 11.00 2.94 6.92
N VAL A 75 10.43 3.02 8.13
CA VAL A 75 11.14 3.39 9.35
C VAL A 75 11.33 2.13 10.16
N THR A 76 12.56 1.81 10.55
CA THR A 76 12.89 0.58 11.30
C THR A 76 13.38 0.84 12.72
N ASN A 77 13.74 2.09 13.03
CA ASN A 77 14.15 2.49 14.37
C ASN A 77 12.93 3.00 15.16
N GLU A 78 12.78 2.54 16.39
CA GLU A 78 11.65 2.90 17.26
C GLU A 78 11.59 4.40 17.57
N SER A 79 12.73 5.01 17.91
CA SER A 79 12.78 6.44 18.20
C SER A 79 12.42 7.27 16.97
N ASP A 80 12.92 6.89 15.79
CA ASP A 80 12.56 7.55 14.53
C ASP A 80 11.06 7.40 14.22
N TYR A 81 10.48 6.23 14.52
CA TYR A 81 9.06 5.97 14.29
C TYR A 81 8.18 6.88 15.15
N TYR A 82 8.43 6.96 16.46
CA TYR A 82 7.65 7.84 17.33
C TYR A 82 7.94 9.32 17.07
N HIS A 83 9.14 9.66 16.59
CA HIS A 83 9.45 11.02 16.17
C HIS A 83 8.59 11.52 15.00
N LEU A 84 8.02 10.62 14.18
CA LEU A 84 7.06 11.00 13.13
C LEU A 84 5.84 11.76 13.70
N TYR A 85 5.48 11.51 14.95
CA TYR A 85 4.32 12.09 15.63
C TYR A 85 4.68 13.32 16.49
N ALA A 86 5.95 13.74 16.52
CA ALA A 86 6.40 14.83 17.39
C ALA A 86 5.73 16.19 17.12
N LYS A 87 5.12 16.38 15.94
CA LYS A 87 4.38 17.58 15.54
C LYS A 87 2.88 17.52 15.82
N ALA A 88 2.36 16.38 16.31
CA ALA A 88 0.96 16.25 16.68
C ALA A 88 0.61 17.19 17.83
N GLN A 89 -0.54 17.85 17.74
CA GLN A 89 -1.08 18.62 18.85
C GLN A 89 -1.70 17.67 19.90
N MET A 90 -1.73 18.09 21.16
CA MET A 90 -2.26 17.27 22.25
C MET A 90 -3.74 16.88 22.06
N SER A 91 -4.52 17.73 21.38
CA SER A 91 -5.92 17.48 21.05
C SER A 91 -6.14 16.53 19.86
N GLN A 92 -5.09 16.18 19.11
CA GLN A 92 -5.21 15.38 17.90
C GLN A 92 -5.03 13.89 18.18
N LEU A 93 -5.83 13.07 17.49
CA LEU A 93 -5.58 11.65 17.33
C LEU A 93 -4.49 11.43 16.30
N THR A 94 -3.49 10.63 16.64
CA THR A 94 -2.41 10.25 15.73
C THR A 94 -2.72 8.93 15.04
N GLY A 95 -2.30 8.75 13.78
CA GLY A 95 -2.51 7.49 13.06
C GLY A 95 -1.36 7.03 12.19
N ASP A 96 -1.25 5.72 11.99
CA ASP A 96 -0.35 5.08 11.02
C ASP A 96 -1.17 4.54 9.84
N CYS A 97 -0.70 4.78 8.62
CA CYS A 97 -1.32 4.27 7.40
C CYS A 97 -0.29 3.46 6.61
N SER A 98 -0.24 2.16 6.88
CA SER A 98 0.66 1.21 6.22
C SER A 98 -0.13 0.01 5.71
N PRO A 99 -0.58 0.01 4.44
CA PRO A 99 -1.48 -1.01 3.88
C PRO A 99 -0.95 -2.45 3.87
N ARG A 100 0.35 -2.61 4.15
CA ARG A 100 1.01 -3.91 4.32
C ARG A 100 0.63 -4.61 5.62
N TYR A 101 0.29 -3.86 6.66
CA TYR A 101 0.06 -4.38 8.00
C TYR A 101 -0.99 -5.50 8.00
N LEU A 102 -2.08 -5.36 7.25
CA LEU A 102 -3.11 -6.39 7.12
C LEU A 102 -2.53 -7.74 6.67
N TYR A 103 -1.61 -7.72 5.70
CA TYR A 103 -1.02 -8.94 5.13
C TYR A 103 0.05 -9.56 6.03
N SER A 104 0.81 -8.75 6.77
CA SER A 104 1.91 -9.21 7.62
C SER A 104 1.40 -9.97 8.85
N GLU A 105 1.79 -11.23 8.99
CA GLU A 105 1.24 -12.16 9.99
C GLU A 105 1.48 -11.73 11.44
N ASN A 106 2.64 -11.16 11.76
CA ASN A 106 3.02 -10.77 13.11
C ASN A 106 2.52 -9.37 13.51
N VAL A 107 1.99 -8.57 12.57
CA VAL A 107 1.75 -7.15 12.81
C VAL A 107 0.58 -6.90 13.75
N ALA A 108 -0.50 -7.69 13.67
CA ALA A 108 -1.62 -7.55 14.59
C ALA A 108 -1.19 -7.70 16.05
N GLU A 109 -0.34 -8.69 16.35
CA GLU A 109 0.21 -8.91 17.69
C GLU A 109 1.14 -7.77 18.13
N LEU A 110 2.04 -7.31 17.25
CA LEU A 110 2.97 -6.24 17.60
C LEU A 110 2.25 -4.91 17.85
N ILE A 111 1.22 -4.58 17.06
CA ILE A 111 0.39 -3.40 17.31
C ILE A 111 -0.36 -3.57 18.63
N TYR A 112 -0.94 -4.74 18.91
CA TYR A 112 -1.68 -4.97 20.15
C TYR A 112 -0.78 -4.84 21.39
N ARG A 113 0.44 -5.39 21.32
CA ARG A 113 1.41 -5.29 22.41
C ARG A 113 1.77 -3.84 22.75
N ASP A 114 1.94 -2.99 21.73
CA ASP A 114 2.43 -1.62 21.90
C ASP A 114 1.30 -0.59 22.03
N CYS A 115 0.12 -0.88 21.46
CA CYS A 115 -1.05 0.00 21.38
C CYS A 115 -2.36 -0.83 21.53
N PRO A 116 -2.64 -1.42 22.72
CA PRO A 116 -3.76 -2.36 22.89
C PRO A 116 -5.15 -1.72 22.68
N ASP A 117 -5.26 -0.41 22.95
CA ASP A 117 -6.51 0.34 22.79
C ASP A 117 -6.66 0.98 21.40
N ALA A 118 -5.76 0.67 20.47
CA ALA A 118 -5.77 1.29 19.15
C ALA A 118 -7.00 0.88 18.33
N LYS A 119 -7.51 1.84 17.57
CA LYS A 119 -8.55 1.60 16.57
C LYS A 119 -7.93 1.12 15.27
N ILE A 120 -8.47 0.07 14.68
CA ILE A 120 -8.00 -0.54 13.44
C ILE A 120 -9.02 -0.24 12.33
N ILE A 121 -8.55 0.34 11.24
CA ILE A 121 -9.36 0.62 10.04
C ILE A 121 -8.83 -0.26 8.91
N VAL A 122 -9.74 -0.95 8.24
CA VAL A 122 -9.47 -1.80 7.08
C VAL A 122 -10.36 -1.37 5.93
N ILE A 123 -9.80 -1.13 4.74
CA ILE A 123 -10.56 -0.95 3.50
C ILE A 123 -10.32 -2.13 2.55
N LEU A 124 -11.38 -2.87 2.23
CA LEU A 124 -11.32 -4.07 1.40
C LEU A 124 -11.92 -3.79 0.02
N ARG A 125 -11.39 -4.43 -1.02
CA ARG A 125 -11.87 -4.31 -2.40
C ARG A 125 -12.04 -5.71 -2.96
N ASN A 126 -12.96 -5.90 -3.91
CA ASN A 126 -13.03 -7.12 -4.72
C ASN A 126 -11.61 -7.68 -4.99
N PRO A 127 -11.28 -8.88 -4.49
CA PRO A 127 -9.91 -9.34 -4.41
C PRO A 127 -9.29 -9.60 -5.79
N VAL A 128 -10.10 -9.95 -6.80
CA VAL A 128 -9.68 -10.07 -8.21
C VAL A 128 -9.31 -8.70 -8.77
N ALA A 129 -10.18 -7.70 -8.59
CA ALA A 129 -9.91 -6.34 -9.05
C ALA A 129 -8.70 -5.70 -8.34
N ARG A 130 -8.53 -6.00 -7.05
CA ARG A 130 -7.38 -5.59 -6.24
C ARG A 130 -6.08 -6.22 -6.74
N ALA A 131 -6.07 -7.53 -6.99
CA ALA A 131 -4.92 -8.27 -7.54
C ALA A 131 -4.48 -7.69 -8.89
N TYR A 132 -5.42 -7.50 -9.81
CA TYR A 132 -5.13 -6.91 -11.11
C TYR A 132 -4.62 -5.47 -11.02
N SER A 133 -5.21 -4.66 -10.13
CA SER A 133 -4.72 -3.30 -9.89
C SER A 133 -3.30 -3.27 -9.35
N HIS A 134 -2.90 -4.26 -8.56
CA HIS A 134 -1.52 -4.40 -8.08
C HIS A 134 -0.58 -4.80 -9.23
N TYR A 135 -0.95 -5.82 -10.01
CA TYR A 135 -0.19 -6.23 -11.21
C TYR A 135 0.10 -5.03 -12.13
N LEU A 136 -0.94 -4.25 -12.48
CA LEU A 136 -0.78 -3.06 -13.32
C LEU A 136 0.14 -2.00 -12.70
N MET A 137 0.09 -1.83 -11.38
CA MET A 137 1.00 -0.92 -10.67
C MET A 137 2.46 -1.40 -10.79
N ASN A 138 2.72 -2.70 -10.65
CA ASN A 138 4.06 -3.24 -10.79
C ASN A 138 4.55 -3.17 -12.24
N ARG A 139 3.69 -3.43 -13.24
CA ARG A 139 4.00 -3.21 -14.66
C ARG A 139 4.36 -1.74 -14.94
N GLN A 140 3.57 -0.80 -14.43
CA GLN A 140 3.84 0.63 -14.58
C GLN A 140 5.17 1.05 -13.94
N ARG A 141 5.56 0.39 -12.84
CA ARG A 141 6.83 0.63 -12.12
C ARG A 141 8.01 -0.17 -12.68
N ASP A 142 7.82 -0.93 -13.77
CA ASP A 142 8.84 -1.83 -14.32
C ASP A 142 9.33 -2.88 -13.30
N LEU A 143 8.44 -3.34 -12.42
CA LEU A 143 8.70 -4.31 -11.35
C LEU A 143 8.08 -5.69 -11.60
N GLU A 144 7.23 -5.83 -12.60
CA GLU A 144 6.62 -7.13 -12.95
C GLU A 144 7.28 -7.68 -14.23
N PRO A 145 8.01 -8.82 -14.13
CA PRO A 145 8.66 -9.45 -15.27
C PRO A 145 7.71 -10.00 -16.32
N GLU A 146 6.54 -10.47 -15.93
CA GLU A 146 5.59 -11.08 -16.85
C GLU A 146 4.80 -10.02 -17.62
N ASP A 147 4.50 -10.31 -18.88
CA ASP A 147 3.75 -9.39 -19.75
C ASP A 147 2.22 -9.55 -19.66
N SER A 148 1.75 -10.70 -19.18
CA SER A 148 0.34 -11.01 -18.93
C SER A 148 0.09 -11.22 -17.44
N PHE A 149 -1.16 -10.99 -17.03
CA PHE A 149 -1.54 -11.19 -15.62
C PHE A 149 -1.58 -12.69 -15.29
N GLU A 150 -2.02 -13.49 -16.25
CA GLU A 150 -2.08 -14.95 -16.22
C GLU A 150 -0.73 -15.57 -15.89
N ASN A 151 0.32 -15.19 -16.64
CA ASN A 151 1.68 -15.66 -16.34
C ASN A 151 2.13 -15.19 -14.96
N ALA A 152 1.81 -13.95 -14.57
CA ALA A 152 2.17 -13.42 -13.26
C ALA A 152 1.51 -14.22 -12.11
N LEU A 153 0.28 -14.69 -12.31
CA LEU A 153 -0.45 -15.56 -11.38
C LEU A 153 0.20 -16.94 -11.30
N ASP A 154 0.54 -17.55 -12.45
CA ASP A 154 1.20 -18.86 -12.51
C ASP A 154 2.55 -18.86 -11.76
N GLN A 155 3.25 -17.72 -11.75
CA GLN A 155 4.52 -17.56 -11.07
C GLN A 155 4.39 -17.27 -9.56
N GLU A 156 3.23 -16.88 -9.04
CA GLU A 156 3.09 -16.42 -7.65
C GLU A 156 3.59 -17.46 -6.64
N SER A 157 3.17 -18.71 -6.77
CA SER A 157 3.59 -19.80 -5.87
C SER A 157 5.10 -20.02 -5.89
N SER A 158 5.72 -20.02 -7.07
CA SER A 158 7.17 -20.15 -7.23
C SER A 158 7.92 -18.96 -6.64
N ARG A 159 7.43 -17.74 -6.86
CA ARG A 159 8.01 -16.49 -6.30
C ARG A 159 7.97 -16.49 -4.78
N LYS A 160 6.86 -16.94 -4.17
CA LYS A 160 6.74 -17.12 -2.72
C LYS A 160 7.76 -18.12 -2.18
N GLN A 161 7.94 -19.27 -2.83
CA GLN A 161 8.94 -20.27 -2.44
C GLN A 161 10.38 -19.74 -2.55
N GLN A 162 10.64 -18.85 -3.52
CA GLN A 162 11.92 -18.15 -3.66
C GLN A 162 12.10 -17.01 -2.65
N GLY A 163 11.09 -16.74 -1.82
CA GLY A 163 11.09 -15.68 -0.80
C GLY A 163 10.92 -14.27 -1.37
N TRP A 164 10.28 -14.12 -2.54
CA TRP A 164 9.95 -12.79 -3.07
C TRP A 164 9.06 -12.03 -2.08
N GLY A 165 9.15 -10.69 -2.13
CA GLY A 165 8.35 -9.83 -1.26
C GLY A 165 6.85 -9.87 -1.60
N TRP A 166 6.04 -9.41 -0.65
CA TRP A 166 4.58 -9.32 -0.77
C TRP A 166 4.06 -8.60 -2.03
N ASP A 167 4.84 -7.68 -2.62
CA ASP A 167 4.47 -6.91 -3.81
C ASP A 167 4.11 -7.81 -5.01
N TRP A 168 4.56 -9.07 -5.02
CA TRP A 168 4.25 -10.05 -6.08
C TRP A 168 3.27 -11.15 -5.64
N HIS A 169 2.65 -11.04 -4.45
CA HIS A 169 1.71 -12.02 -3.91
C HIS A 169 0.26 -11.62 -4.29
N TYR A 170 -0.04 -11.63 -5.58
CA TYR A 170 -1.27 -11.04 -6.15
C TYR A 170 -2.57 -11.64 -5.58
N LEU A 171 -2.74 -12.96 -5.58
CA LEU A 171 -3.91 -13.61 -5.01
C LEU A 171 -3.81 -13.73 -3.50
N SER A 172 -2.61 -14.03 -2.96
CA SER A 172 -2.45 -14.20 -1.52
C SER A 172 -2.83 -12.94 -0.74
N LEU A 173 -2.52 -11.76 -1.27
CA LEU A 173 -2.93 -10.48 -0.68
C LEU A 173 -4.46 -10.27 -0.67
N GLY A 174 -5.19 -10.96 -1.52
CA GLY A 174 -6.65 -10.92 -1.61
C GLY A 174 -7.38 -11.90 -0.68
N ARG A 175 -6.65 -12.77 0.04
CA ARG A 175 -7.22 -13.69 1.04
C ARG A 175 -7.41 -12.95 2.37
N TYR A 176 -8.42 -12.09 2.45
CA TYR A 176 -8.63 -11.17 3.57
C TYR A 176 -9.20 -11.83 4.82
N GLY A 177 -9.96 -12.93 4.72
CA GLY A 177 -10.60 -13.58 5.87
C GLY A 177 -9.57 -14.01 6.91
N GLU A 178 -8.57 -14.79 6.48
CA GLU A 178 -7.43 -15.19 7.33
C GLU A 178 -6.63 -13.98 7.85
N GLN A 179 -6.52 -12.92 7.04
CA GLN A 179 -5.78 -11.70 7.43
C GLN A 179 -6.49 -10.91 8.51
N LEU A 180 -7.81 -10.76 8.38
CA LEU A 180 -8.65 -10.00 9.29
C LEU A 180 -8.87 -10.76 10.60
N GLN A 181 -8.97 -12.09 10.56
CA GLN A 181 -9.08 -12.93 11.76
C GLN A 181 -7.95 -12.64 12.76
N ARG A 182 -6.71 -12.45 12.30
CA ARG A 182 -5.58 -12.12 13.18
C ARG A 182 -5.78 -10.83 13.97
N TYR A 183 -6.51 -9.87 13.42
CA TYR A 183 -6.86 -8.65 14.15
C TYR A 183 -8.00 -8.90 15.12
N TYR A 184 -9.04 -9.65 14.73
CA TYR A 184 -10.13 -10.04 15.65
C TYR A 184 -9.66 -10.91 16.82
N ASP A 185 -8.59 -11.68 16.65
CA ASP A 185 -7.99 -12.49 17.73
C ASP A 185 -7.32 -11.62 18.81
N ARG A 186 -7.03 -10.35 18.52
CA ARG A 186 -6.26 -9.45 19.39
C ARG A 186 -7.05 -8.24 19.87
N PHE A 187 -7.84 -7.65 18.98
CA PHE A 187 -8.62 -6.45 19.26
C PHE A 187 -10.10 -6.80 19.41
N PRO A 188 -10.81 -6.11 20.31
CA PRO A 188 -12.26 -6.26 20.40
C PRO A 188 -12.92 -5.76 19.10
N LYS A 189 -14.07 -6.33 18.73
CA LYS A 189 -14.74 -6.08 17.43
C LYS A 189 -15.05 -4.60 17.23
N GLU A 190 -15.41 -3.89 18.29
CA GLU A 190 -15.67 -2.45 18.33
C GLU A 190 -14.44 -1.57 18.07
N ASN A 191 -13.23 -2.11 18.17
CA ASN A 191 -11.99 -1.43 17.79
C ASN A 191 -11.57 -1.73 16.36
N ILE A 192 -12.38 -2.45 15.57
CA ILE A 192 -12.08 -2.76 14.17
C ILE A 192 -13.23 -2.27 13.29
N LEU A 193 -12.94 -1.31 12.41
CA LEU A 193 -13.84 -0.85 11.36
C LEU A 193 -13.40 -1.41 10.00
N VAL A 194 -14.30 -2.12 9.33
CA VAL A 194 -14.09 -2.63 7.97
C VAL A 194 -14.99 -1.89 6.99
N VAL A 195 -14.36 -1.22 6.03
CA VAL A 195 -14.99 -0.47 4.94
C VAL A 195 -14.82 -1.23 3.64
N LEU A 196 -15.87 -1.31 2.83
CA LEU A 196 -15.73 -1.81 1.45
C LEU A 196 -15.43 -0.64 0.51
N HIS A 197 -14.47 -0.86 -0.39
CA HIS A 197 -14.09 0.08 -1.43
C HIS A 197 -15.28 0.44 -2.33
N ASP A 198 -16.19 -0.50 -2.58
CA ASP A 198 -17.35 -0.25 -3.44
C ASP A 198 -18.33 0.73 -2.78
N ASP A 199 -18.55 0.63 -1.47
CA ASP A 199 -19.30 1.63 -0.68
C ASP A 199 -18.56 2.96 -0.63
N PHE A 200 -17.25 2.90 -0.41
CA PHE A 200 -16.42 4.10 -0.36
C PHE A 200 -16.45 4.86 -1.68
N ILE A 201 -16.50 4.18 -2.83
CA ILE A 201 -16.63 4.85 -4.13
C ILE A 201 -18.05 5.37 -4.37
N SER A 202 -19.09 4.64 -3.93
CA SER A 202 -20.48 5.03 -4.15
C SER A 202 -20.91 6.22 -3.29
N ASP A 203 -20.48 6.26 -2.03
CA ASP A 203 -20.80 7.32 -1.07
C ASP A 203 -19.62 7.64 -0.14
N GLN A 204 -18.67 8.42 -0.65
CA GLN A 204 -17.48 8.85 0.10
C GLN A 204 -17.83 9.64 1.36
N GLN A 205 -18.91 10.43 1.33
CA GLN A 205 -19.27 11.29 2.44
C GLN A 205 -19.72 10.44 3.61
N THR A 206 -20.68 9.55 3.41
CA THR A 206 -21.21 8.68 4.47
C THR A 206 -20.11 7.81 5.09
N ILE A 207 -19.23 7.23 4.26
CA ILE A 207 -18.11 6.42 4.75
C ILE A 207 -17.12 7.23 5.57
N MET A 208 -16.80 8.47 5.17
CA MET A 208 -15.92 9.31 5.98
C MET A 208 -16.56 9.69 7.31
N GLN A 209 -17.85 10.00 7.34
CA GLN A 209 -18.59 10.26 8.58
C GLN A 209 -18.61 9.05 9.52
N GLU A 210 -18.76 7.84 8.98
CA GLU A 210 -18.63 6.60 9.76
C GLU A 210 -17.24 6.44 10.36
N ILE A 211 -16.18 6.68 9.57
CA ILE A 211 -14.80 6.63 10.07
C ILE A 211 -14.58 7.68 11.16
N TYR A 212 -15.10 8.90 11.02
CA TYR A 212 -14.97 9.95 12.04
C TYR A 212 -15.69 9.59 13.34
N ARG A 213 -16.93 9.08 13.26
CA ARG A 213 -17.66 8.54 14.44
C ARG A 213 -16.91 7.40 15.09
N PHE A 214 -16.41 6.47 14.28
CA PHE A 214 -15.60 5.36 14.77
C PHE A 214 -14.35 5.85 15.48
N LEU A 215 -13.66 6.87 14.97
CA LEU A 215 -12.49 7.46 15.62
C LEU A 215 -12.86 8.32 16.85
N GLY A 216 -14.08 8.83 16.93
CA GLY A 216 -14.56 9.69 18.01
C GLY A 216 -14.20 11.16 17.82
N VAL A 217 -14.12 11.61 16.56
CA VAL A 217 -13.88 13.01 16.17
C VAL A 217 -15.13 13.62 15.52
N ASP A 218 -15.12 14.92 15.21
CA ASP A 218 -16.25 15.62 14.58
C ASP A 218 -16.67 15.00 13.24
N ASP A 219 -17.80 14.30 13.23
CA ASP A 219 -18.36 13.65 12.04
C ASP A 219 -19.12 14.60 11.11
N ALA A 220 -19.30 15.87 11.51
CA ALA A 220 -19.80 16.91 10.60
C ALA A 220 -18.71 17.45 9.66
N PHE A 221 -17.43 17.17 9.93
CA PHE A 221 -16.33 17.60 9.08
C PHE A 221 -16.44 17.02 7.66
N CYS A 222 -16.35 17.88 6.65
CA CYS A 222 -16.44 17.50 5.25
C CYS A 222 -15.06 17.64 4.57
N ALA A 223 -14.39 16.52 4.31
CA ALA A 223 -13.13 16.52 3.57
C ALA A 223 -13.35 16.89 2.09
N ASP A 224 -12.37 17.56 1.47
CA ASP A 224 -12.40 17.83 0.03
C ASP A 224 -12.06 16.55 -0.76
N THR A 225 -13.11 15.94 -1.32
CA THR A 225 -13.04 14.72 -2.12
C THR A 225 -12.85 14.98 -3.62
N ARG A 226 -12.83 16.25 -4.07
CA ARG A 226 -12.70 16.60 -5.50
C ARG A 226 -11.37 16.12 -6.09
N ARG A 227 -10.35 16.00 -5.26
CA ARG A 227 -9.03 15.47 -5.64
C ARG A 227 -9.05 13.93 -5.65
N GLN A 228 -9.78 13.34 -6.59
CA GLN A 228 -9.79 11.90 -6.76
C GLN A 228 -8.41 11.40 -7.22
N PHE A 229 -7.82 10.46 -6.48
CA PHE A 229 -6.63 9.76 -6.94
C PHE A 229 -7.03 8.83 -8.08
N LYS A 230 -6.67 9.22 -9.31
CA LYS A 230 -6.96 8.42 -10.50
C LYS A 230 -6.37 7.02 -10.34
N VAL A 231 -7.22 6.00 -10.44
CA VAL A 231 -6.79 4.65 -10.79
C VAL A 231 -5.97 4.79 -12.07
N ALA A 232 -4.76 4.21 -12.10
CA ALA A 232 -3.91 4.26 -13.29
C ALA A 232 -4.77 3.90 -14.50
N SER A 233 -4.81 4.74 -15.53
CA SER A 233 -5.61 4.53 -16.74
C SER A 233 -4.78 4.01 -17.91
N THR A 234 -3.47 3.85 -17.69
CA THR A 234 -2.48 3.53 -18.70
C THR A 234 -1.42 2.59 -18.13
N VAL A 235 -1.02 1.60 -18.92
CA VAL A 235 0.13 0.73 -18.60
C VAL A 235 1.32 1.22 -19.41
N GLY A 236 2.48 1.37 -18.76
CA GLY A 236 3.72 1.66 -19.47
C GLY A 236 4.10 0.46 -20.34
N ALA A 237 4.36 0.68 -21.62
CA ALA A 237 4.98 -0.34 -22.46
C ALA A 237 6.37 -0.65 -21.89
N SER A 238 6.58 -1.87 -21.40
CA SER A 238 7.92 -2.38 -21.13
C SER A 238 8.56 -2.73 -22.46
N ASP A 239 8.98 -1.73 -23.23
CA ASP A 239 9.86 -1.99 -24.37
C ASP A 239 11.22 -2.39 -23.79
N GLY A 240 11.39 -3.70 -23.57
CA GLY A 240 12.47 -4.34 -22.83
C GLY A 240 13.89 -4.02 -23.33
N PHE A 241 14.03 -3.36 -24.47
CA PHE A 241 15.32 -2.90 -25.00
C PHE A 241 15.74 -1.54 -24.42
N PHE A 242 14.85 -0.54 -24.35
CA PHE A 242 15.20 0.82 -23.91
C PHE A 242 15.15 0.99 -22.38
N GLY A 243 14.27 0.26 -21.69
CA GLY A 243 14.32 0.17 -20.22
C GLY A 243 15.64 -0.39 -19.72
N ARG A 244 16.18 -1.40 -20.43
CA ARG A 244 17.54 -1.95 -20.22
C ARG A 244 18.63 -0.94 -20.56
N LEU A 245 18.48 -0.11 -21.59
CA LEU A 245 19.48 0.90 -21.98
C LEU A 245 19.59 2.05 -20.97
N VAL A 246 18.47 2.56 -20.46
CA VAL A 246 18.46 3.59 -19.39
C VAL A 246 19.09 3.02 -18.11
N PHE A 247 18.77 1.78 -17.76
CA PHE A 247 19.42 1.10 -16.63
C PHE A 247 20.93 0.88 -16.88
N ALA A 248 21.33 0.48 -18.08
CA ALA A 248 22.74 0.29 -18.44
C ALA A 248 23.54 1.59 -18.28
N THR A 249 22.95 2.76 -18.55
CA THR A 249 23.61 4.06 -18.29
C THR A 249 23.76 4.41 -16.81
N GLU A 250 22.96 3.82 -15.92
CA GLU A 250 23.10 3.99 -14.47
C GLU A 250 23.93 2.90 -13.78
N THR A 251 24.13 1.72 -14.39
CA THR A 251 24.74 0.55 -13.70
C THR A 251 25.90 -0.15 -14.41
N THR A 252 26.31 0.23 -15.63
CA THR A 252 27.49 -0.37 -16.29
C THR A 252 28.74 0.51 -16.24
N TRP A 253 29.91 -0.13 -16.14
CA TRP A 253 31.25 0.48 -16.23
C TRP A 253 31.40 1.40 -17.47
N ILE A 254 30.72 1.09 -18.58
CA ILE A 254 30.75 1.90 -19.82
C ILE A 254 30.10 3.28 -19.60
N GLY A 255 29.05 3.38 -18.77
CA GLY A 255 28.42 4.65 -18.40
C GLY A 255 29.30 5.53 -17.49
N SER A 256 30.12 4.92 -16.64
CA SER A 256 30.99 5.66 -15.70
C SER A 256 32.23 6.26 -16.35
N PHE A 257 32.65 5.80 -17.53
CA PHE A 257 33.72 6.42 -18.32
C PHE A 257 33.23 7.56 -19.21
N ALA A 258 32.08 7.40 -19.88
CA ALA A 258 31.56 8.42 -20.79
C ALA A 258 31.00 9.65 -20.05
N ILE A 259 30.42 9.48 -18.85
CA ILE A 259 29.81 10.58 -18.08
C ILE A 259 30.85 11.44 -17.34
N LYS A 260 32.07 10.95 -17.13
CA LYS A 260 33.16 11.74 -16.50
C LYS A 260 33.68 12.90 -17.37
N LEU A 261 33.46 12.84 -18.68
CA LEU A 261 33.87 13.88 -19.63
C LEU A 261 32.75 14.91 -19.91
N ILE A 262 31.53 14.66 -19.41
CA ILE A 262 30.38 15.51 -19.65
C ILE A 262 30.19 16.43 -18.43
N PRO A 263 30.19 17.77 -18.59
CA PRO A 263 29.90 18.69 -17.50
C PRO A 263 28.59 18.31 -16.80
N LYS A 264 28.56 18.30 -15.46
CA LYS A 264 27.39 17.83 -14.65
C LYS A 264 26.05 18.37 -15.14
N LYS A 265 26.00 19.62 -15.61
CA LYS A 265 24.79 20.25 -16.15
C LYS A 265 24.31 19.60 -17.45
N VAL A 266 25.22 19.20 -18.34
CA VAL A 266 24.91 18.54 -19.62
C VAL A 266 24.48 17.09 -19.40
N GLY A 267 25.11 16.39 -18.44
CA GLY A 267 24.68 15.05 -18.02
C GLY A 267 23.25 15.05 -17.48
N LEU A 268 22.88 16.04 -16.66
CA LEU A 268 21.52 16.22 -16.15
C LEU A 268 20.52 16.52 -17.27
N LEU A 269 20.90 17.35 -18.25
CA LEU A 269 20.06 17.67 -19.41
C LEU A 269 19.83 16.44 -20.32
N LEU A 270 20.87 15.63 -20.54
CA LEU A 270 20.77 14.37 -21.30
C LEU A 270 19.91 13.34 -20.56
N GLN A 271 20.06 13.20 -19.24
CA GLN A 271 19.21 12.33 -18.42
C GLN A 271 17.75 12.78 -18.48
N ASN A 272 17.48 14.09 -18.36
CA ASN A 272 16.13 14.63 -18.47
C ASN A 272 15.55 14.45 -19.87
N ALA A 273 16.34 14.67 -20.93
CA ALA A 273 15.91 14.46 -22.30
C ALA A 273 15.62 12.98 -22.60
N LEU A 274 16.46 12.05 -22.13
CA LEU A 274 16.22 10.61 -22.25
C LEU A 274 14.98 10.18 -21.45
N ARG A 275 14.81 10.72 -20.24
CA ARG A 275 13.62 10.50 -19.41
C ARG A 275 12.36 11.04 -20.10
N ASP A 276 12.45 12.17 -20.77
CA ASP A 276 11.36 12.77 -21.55
C ASP A 276 11.05 12.00 -22.83
N ILE A 277 12.06 11.44 -23.50
CA ILE A 277 11.84 10.59 -24.68
C ILE A 277 11.20 9.26 -24.26
N VAL A 278 11.67 8.66 -23.17
CA VAL A 278 11.06 7.44 -22.61
C VAL A 278 9.65 7.73 -22.07
N SER A 279 9.42 8.87 -21.42
CA SER A 279 8.09 9.25 -20.93
C SER A 279 7.12 9.57 -22.08
N LYS A 280 7.58 10.20 -23.16
CA LYS A 280 6.78 10.47 -24.37
C LYS A 280 6.51 9.22 -25.21
N ARG A 281 7.43 8.25 -25.24
CA ARG A 281 7.22 6.93 -25.89
C ARG A 281 6.41 5.96 -25.05
N ARG A 282 6.30 6.16 -23.73
CA ARG A 282 5.29 5.56 -22.85
C ARG A 282 3.88 6.12 -23.13
N GLY A 283 3.53 6.32 -24.40
CA GLY A 283 2.16 6.58 -24.82
C GLY A 283 1.28 5.45 -24.30
N GLY A 284 0.42 5.78 -23.34
CA GLY A 284 -0.28 4.79 -22.53
C GLY A 284 -1.21 3.91 -23.35
N ARG A 285 -0.91 2.61 -23.42
CA ARG A 285 -1.90 1.65 -23.89
C ARG A 285 -3.05 1.63 -22.89
N LYS A 286 -4.29 1.57 -23.39
CA LYS A 286 -5.47 1.32 -22.55
C LYS A 286 -5.20 0.06 -21.73
N ILE A 287 -5.57 0.09 -20.44
CA ILE A 287 -5.51 -1.10 -19.59
C ILE A 287 -6.29 -2.21 -20.28
N PRO A 288 -5.68 -3.39 -20.52
CA PRO A 288 -6.42 -4.51 -21.06
C PRO A 288 -7.55 -4.87 -20.11
N MET A 289 -8.75 -5.12 -20.63
CA MET A 289 -9.80 -5.69 -19.78
C MET A 289 -9.41 -7.13 -19.43
N LEU A 290 -9.56 -7.50 -18.16
CA LEU A 290 -9.48 -8.90 -17.74
C LEU A 290 -10.52 -9.72 -18.51
N SER A 291 -10.07 -10.82 -19.13
CA SER A 291 -10.99 -11.77 -19.73
C SER A 291 -11.88 -12.41 -18.65
N GLN A 292 -13.07 -12.86 -19.03
CA GLN A 292 -13.97 -13.54 -18.10
C GLN A 292 -13.36 -14.83 -17.54
N GLU A 293 -12.57 -15.53 -18.36
CA GLU A 293 -11.87 -16.76 -17.96
C GLU A 293 -10.91 -16.51 -16.80
N ILE A 294 -10.08 -15.47 -16.87
CA ILE A 294 -9.11 -15.14 -15.81
C ILE A 294 -9.82 -14.68 -14.54
N LYS A 295 -10.91 -13.91 -14.69
CA LYS A 295 -11.72 -13.49 -13.53
C LYS A 295 -12.27 -14.70 -12.80
N LEU A 296 -12.87 -15.65 -13.53
CA LEU A 296 -13.39 -16.89 -12.97
C LEU A 296 -12.29 -17.74 -12.33
N PHE A 297 -11.13 -17.85 -12.97
CA PHE A 297 -9.97 -18.52 -12.41
C PHE A 297 -9.54 -17.90 -11.07
N CYS A 298 -9.35 -16.57 -11.02
CA CYS A 298 -8.98 -15.88 -9.78
C CYS A 298 -10.06 -16.06 -8.70
N TRP A 299 -11.34 -15.93 -9.08
CA TRP A 299 -12.46 -16.12 -8.16
C TRP A 299 -12.47 -17.53 -7.56
N GLN A 300 -12.21 -18.56 -8.36
CA GLN A 300 -12.17 -19.95 -7.89
C GLN A 300 -11.11 -20.16 -6.78
N GLN A 301 -10.00 -19.43 -6.82
CA GLN A 301 -8.90 -19.49 -5.85
C GLN A 301 -9.15 -18.66 -4.57
N LEU A 302 -10.15 -17.78 -4.60
CA LEU A 302 -10.40 -16.79 -3.53
C LEU A 302 -11.77 -16.97 -2.87
N GLN A 303 -12.71 -17.65 -3.52
CA GLN A 303 -14.10 -17.76 -3.08
C GLN A 303 -14.26 -18.42 -1.70
N ASP A 304 -13.34 -19.30 -1.29
CA ASP A 304 -13.35 -19.94 0.01
C ASP A 304 -13.08 -18.92 1.11
N ASP A 305 -12.05 -18.09 0.93
CA ASP A 305 -11.71 -17.02 1.85
C ASP A 305 -12.75 -15.88 1.82
N VAL A 306 -13.32 -15.56 0.66
CA VAL A 306 -14.41 -14.57 0.57
C VAL A 306 -15.63 -15.04 1.37
N LYS A 307 -16.02 -16.32 1.28
CA LYS A 307 -17.11 -16.88 2.09
C LYS A 307 -16.79 -16.81 3.59
N TYR A 308 -15.55 -17.07 3.96
CA TYR A 308 -15.12 -16.91 5.35
C TYR A 308 -15.21 -15.45 5.80
N LEU A 309 -14.79 -14.52 4.95
CA LEU A 309 -14.91 -13.08 5.19
C LEU A 309 -16.38 -12.63 5.33
N GLU A 310 -17.31 -13.16 4.54
CA GLU A 310 -18.75 -12.89 4.68
C GLU A 310 -19.26 -13.25 6.09
N VAL A 311 -18.79 -14.37 6.64
CA VAL A 311 -19.11 -14.80 8.01
C VAL A 311 -18.52 -13.84 9.04
N LEU A 312 -17.24 -13.44 8.88
CA LEU A 312 -16.59 -12.52 9.81
C LEU A 312 -17.25 -11.13 9.84
N LEU A 313 -17.67 -10.64 8.67
CA LEU A 313 -18.27 -9.32 8.53
C LEU A 313 -19.79 -9.30 8.74
N GLU A 314 -20.43 -10.47 8.83
CA GLU A 314 -21.88 -10.63 8.82
C GLU A 314 -22.52 -9.87 7.63
N ARG A 315 -21.88 -9.97 6.46
CA ARG A 315 -22.20 -9.14 5.29
C ARG A 315 -22.11 -9.94 4.00
N ASP A 316 -23.08 -9.73 3.11
CA ASP A 316 -23.07 -10.30 1.75
C ASP A 316 -22.01 -9.65 0.87
N LEU A 317 -21.16 -10.49 0.27
CA LEU A 317 -20.11 -10.10 -0.69
C LEU A 317 -20.32 -10.78 -2.04
N SER A 318 -21.54 -11.25 -2.33
CA SER A 318 -21.88 -11.96 -3.58
C SER A 318 -21.59 -11.13 -4.84
N HIS A 319 -21.68 -9.81 -4.74
CA HIS A 319 -21.34 -8.86 -5.80
C HIS A 319 -19.85 -8.83 -6.17
N TRP A 320 -18.97 -9.52 -5.43
CA TRP A 320 -17.56 -9.69 -5.80
C TRP A 320 -17.29 -10.85 -6.76
N LYS A 321 -18.30 -11.68 -7.04
CA LYS A 321 -18.23 -12.79 -7.99
C LYS A 321 -18.10 -12.31 -9.45
#